data_AF-A0A1D2X3F4-F1
#
_entry.id   AF-A0A1D2X3F4-F1
#
_cell.length_a   1.000
_cell.length_b   1.000
_cell.length_c   1.000
_cell.angle_alpha   90.00
_cell.angle_beta   90.00
_cell.angle_gamma   90.00
#
_symmetry.space_group_name_H-M   'P 1'
#
loop_
_entity.id
_entity.type
_entity.pdbx_description
1 polymer ?
#
loop_
_entity_poly.entity_id
_entity_poly.type
_entity_poly.pdbx_seq_one_letter_code
_entity_poly.pdbx_strand_id
1 'polypeptide(L)'
;MKLGNLIQYLLVIFLSLIIYLFCAFFDVNTSYPIIGLEVLLIVLLSLGLVYISRLGYDLEIYSIYIVLAVLLLTFWYHYALIVMISLISMAIMVCIKKITNNEFDYENII
;
A
#
# COMPACT_ATOMS: atom_id res chain seq x y z
N MET A 1 -8.50 -0.37 21.28
CA MET A 1 -8.53 -0.35 19.80
C MET A 1 -9.61 -1.31 19.33
N LYS A 2 -10.52 -0.93 18.42
CA LYS A 2 -11.54 -1.84 17.89
C LYS A 2 -10.86 -2.95 17.07
N LEU A 3 -11.16 -4.21 17.37
CA LEU A 3 -10.59 -5.41 16.74
C LEU A 3 -10.71 -5.38 15.20
N GLY A 4 -11.78 -4.78 14.67
CA GLY A 4 -12.02 -4.64 13.23
C GLY A 4 -10.95 -3.82 12.49
N ASN A 5 -10.36 -2.80 13.13
CA ASN A 5 -9.31 -2.00 12.49
C ASN A 5 -8.02 -2.82 12.34
N LEU A 6 -7.70 -3.68 13.31
CA LEU A 6 -6.51 -4.54 13.27
C LEU A 6 -6.57 -5.51 12.08
N ILE A 7 -7.75 -6.10 11.82
CA ILE A 7 -7.98 -7.02 10.70
C ILE A 7 -7.80 -6.29 9.36
N GLN A 8 -8.35 -5.08 9.24
CA GLN A 8 -8.18 -4.25 8.03
C GLN A 8 -6.70 -3.97 7.74
N TYR A 9 -5.89 -3.68 8.76
CA TYR A 9 -4.46 -3.41 8.55
C TYR A 9 -3.66 -4.65 8.16
N LEU A 10 -3.97 -5.81 8.75
CA LEU A 10 -3.35 -7.08 8.35
C LEU A 10 -3.69 -7.44 6.90
N LEU A 11 -4.92 -7.14 6.47
CA LEU A 11 -5.35 -7.35 5.08
C LEU A 11 -4.58 -6.47 4.09
N VAL A 12 -4.25 -5.21 4.42
CA VAL A 12 -3.43 -4.34 3.55
C VAL A 12 -2.03 -4.92 3.34
N ILE A 13 -1.40 -5.40 4.41
CA ILE A 13 -0.07 -6.04 4.34
C ILE A 13 -0.15 -7.31 3.49
N PHE A 14 -1.15 -8.16 3.74
CA PHE A 14 -1.32 -9.41 3.00
C PHE A 14 -1.59 -9.19 1.51
N LEU A 15 -2.43 -8.20 1.18
CA LEU A 15 -2.73 -7.81 -0.19
C LEU A 15 -1.48 -7.29 -0.90
N SER A 16 -0.69 -6.43 -0.24
CA SER A 16 0.56 -5.90 -0.79
C SER A 16 1.56 -7.03 -1.09
N LEU A 17 1.66 -8.02 -0.20
CA LEU A 17 2.52 -9.19 -0.40
C LEU A 17 2.06 -10.07 -1.57
N ILE A 18 0.74 -10.31 -1.71
CA ILE A 18 0.22 -11.10 -2.83
C ILE A 18 0.53 -10.41 -4.16
N ILE A 19 0.24 -9.11 -4.28
CA ILE A 19 0.48 -8.36 -5.51
C ILE A 19 1.97 -8.37 -5.83
N TYR A 20 2.82 -8.17 -4.82
CA TYR A 20 4.27 -8.20 -5.00
C TYR A 20 4.79 -9.56 -5.44
N LEU A 21 4.41 -10.64 -4.76
CA LEU A 21 4.84 -12.00 -5.11
C LEU A 21 4.35 -12.39 -6.50
N PHE A 22 3.15 -11.94 -6.90
CA PHE A 22 2.66 -12.11 -8.26
C PHE A 22 3.57 -11.36 -9.24
N CYS A 23 3.85 -10.07 -9.03
CA CYS A 23 4.76 -9.29 -9.88
C CYS A 23 6.17 -9.93 -9.97
N ALA A 24 6.73 -10.36 -8.84
CA ALA A 24 8.05 -10.99 -8.76
C ALA A 24 8.10 -12.35 -9.47
N PHE A 25 6.99 -13.11 -9.49
CA PHE A 25 6.92 -14.39 -10.20
C PHE A 25 7.01 -14.23 -11.72
N PHE A 26 6.51 -13.11 -12.26
CA PHE A 26 6.57 -12.81 -13.69
C PHE A 26 7.84 -12.05 -14.10
N ASP A 27 8.61 -11.52 -13.16
CA ASP A 27 9.87 -10.85 -13.45
C ASP A 27 11.04 -11.85 -13.44
N VAL A 28 11.42 -12.26 -14.66
CA VAL A 28 12.48 -13.24 -14.95
C VAL A 28 13.86 -12.80 -14.45
N ASN A 29 14.07 -11.50 -14.17
CA ASN A 29 15.35 -10.95 -13.75
C ASN A 29 15.51 -10.85 -12.22
N THR A 30 14.51 -11.25 -11.44
CA THR A 30 14.54 -11.08 -9.99
C THR A 30 15.39 -12.17 -9.32
N SER A 31 16.52 -11.78 -8.74
CA SER A 31 17.33 -12.71 -7.94
C SER A 31 16.73 -12.95 -6.55
N TYR A 32 16.55 -14.21 -6.16
CA TYR A 32 15.96 -14.65 -4.88
C TYR A 32 16.41 -13.92 -3.59
N PRO A 33 17.68 -13.56 -3.36
CA PRO A 33 18.07 -12.83 -2.15
C PRO A 33 17.51 -11.40 -2.09
N ILE A 34 17.22 -10.78 -3.24
CA ILE A 34 16.65 -9.42 -3.32
C ILE A 34 15.18 -9.43 -2.85
N ILE A 35 14.45 -10.50 -3.19
CA ILE A 35 13.04 -10.71 -2.80
C ILE A 35 12.84 -10.65 -1.27
N GLY A 36 13.77 -11.21 -0.50
CA GLY A 36 13.69 -11.20 0.97
C GLY A 36 13.74 -9.78 1.57
N LEU A 37 14.61 -8.93 1.04
CA LEU A 37 14.72 -7.52 1.44
C LEU A 37 13.50 -6.71 1.01
N GLU A 38 12.98 -6.98 -0.19
CA GLU A 38 11.81 -6.29 -0.75
C GLU A 38 10.52 -6.63 0.00
N VAL A 39 10.34 -7.90 0.39
CA VAL A 39 9.24 -8.33 1.26
C VAL A 39 9.28 -7.59 2.60
N LEU A 40 10.46 -7.49 3.22
CA LEU A 40 10.62 -6.72 4.46
C LEU A 40 10.24 -5.24 4.25
N LEU A 41 10.67 -4.65 3.13
CA LEU A 41 10.37 -3.27 2.78
C LEU A 41 8.85 -3.05 2.63
N ILE A 42 8.14 -3.97 1.95
CA ILE A 42 6.69 -3.92 1.78
C ILE A 42 5.99 -3.95 3.13
N VAL A 43 6.40 -4.84 4.03
CA VAL A 43 5.81 -4.92 5.37
C VAL A 43 6.01 -3.62 6.13
N LEU A 44 7.23 -3.06 6.13
CA LEU A 44 7.53 -1.81 6.81
C LEU A 44 6.76 -0.62 6.23
N LEU A 45 6.72 -0.48 4.90
CA LEU A 45 6.01 0.59 4.22
C LEU A 45 4.51 0.51 4.44
N SER A 46 3.95 -0.70 4.41
CA SER A 46 2.53 -0.94 4.67
C SER A 46 2.18 -0.64 6.13
N LEU A 47 3.02 -1.04 7.09
CA LEU A 47 2.85 -0.69 8.50
C LEU A 47 2.94 0.83 8.73
N GLY A 48 3.87 1.51 8.05
CA GLY A 48 3.99 2.96 8.07
C GLY A 48 2.73 3.66 7.57
N LEU A 49 2.24 3.26 6.38
CA LEU A 49 0.98 3.73 5.79
C LEU A 49 -0.19 3.56 6.76
N VAL A 50 -0.34 2.36 7.30
CA VAL A 50 -1.37 2.02 8.28
C VAL A 50 -1.28 2.93 9.50
N TYR A 51 -0.07 3.07 10.07
CA TYR A 51 0.14 3.82 11.30
C TYR A 51 -0.21 5.30 11.12
N ILE A 52 0.22 5.92 10.02
CA ILE A 52 -0.03 7.34 9.79
C ILE A 52 -1.50 7.56 9.36
N SER A 53 -2.11 6.62 8.61
CA SER A 53 -3.54 6.67 8.29
C SER A 53 -4.41 6.66 9.56
N ARG A 54 -3.98 5.94 10.60
CA ARG A 54 -4.65 5.99 11.92
C ARG A 54 -4.59 7.35 12.59
N LEU A 55 -3.63 8.19 12.24
CA LEU A 55 -3.52 9.56 12.74
C LEU A 55 -4.42 10.54 11.96
N GLY A 56 -5.05 10.10 10.87
CA GLY A 56 -5.99 10.91 10.07
C GLY A 56 -5.35 11.72 8.95
N TYR A 57 -4.06 11.50 8.65
CA TYR A 57 -3.32 12.22 7.60
C TYR A 57 -3.37 11.50 6.23
N ASP A 58 -4.52 10.94 5.86
CA ASP A 58 -4.62 10.07 4.68
C ASP A 58 -4.12 10.78 3.40
N LEU A 59 -4.50 12.04 3.19
CA LEU A 59 -4.21 12.80 1.96
C LEU A 59 -2.72 13.19 1.84
N GLU A 60 -2.10 13.57 2.95
CA GLU A 60 -0.67 13.91 3.01
C GLU A 60 0.20 12.69 2.75
N ILE A 61 -0.19 11.52 3.28
CA ILE A 61 0.57 10.28 3.09
C ILE A 61 0.55 9.84 1.63
N TYR A 62 -0.62 9.86 0.97
CA TYR A 62 -0.73 9.53 -0.45
C TYR A 62 0.21 10.42 -1.27
N SER A 63 0.25 11.71 -0.95
CA SER A 63 1.11 12.68 -1.62
C SER A 63 2.60 12.38 -1.42
N ILE A 64 3.03 12.09 -0.18
CA ILE A 64 4.44 11.75 0.14
C ILE A 64 4.87 10.46 -0.56
N TYR A 65 4.03 9.44 -0.54
CA TYR A 65 4.35 8.14 -1.15
C TYR A 65 4.37 8.23 -2.68
N ILE A 66 3.53 9.06 -3.31
CA ILE A 66 3.58 9.32 -4.75
C ILE A 66 4.89 10.02 -5.11
N VAL A 67 5.29 11.06 -4.36
CA VAL A 67 6.58 11.75 -4.58
C VAL A 67 7.75 10.78 -4.41
N LEU A 68 7.71 9.93 -3.37
CA LEU A 68 8.72 8.90 -3.13
C LEU A 68 8.77 7.89 -4.28
N ALA A 69 7.62 7.43 -4.78
CA ALA A 69 7.55 6.50 -5.91
C ALA A 69 8.15 7.13 -7.17
N VAL A 70 7.82 8.39 -7.48
CA VAL A 70 8.36 9.12 -8.65
C VAL A 70 9.87 9.30 -8.54
N LEU A 71 10.39 9.65 -7.35
CA LEU A 71 11.82 9.75 -7.11
C LEU A 71 12.52 8.40 -7.27
N LEU A 72 11.94 7.31 -6.76
CA LEU A 72 12.52 5.98 -6.91
C LEU A 72 12.46 5.48 -8.35
N LEU A 73 11.49 5.93 -9.15
CA LEU A 73 11.33 5.49 -10.54
C LEU A 73 12.55 5.86 -11.40
N THR A 74 13.25 6.95 -11.07
CA THR A 74 14.46 7.39 -11.80
C THR A 74 15.73 6.66 -11.40
N PHE A 75 15.82 6.15 -10.16
CA PHE A 75 17.05 5.55 -9.63
C PHE A 75 16.96 4.02 -9.49
N TRP A 76 15.79 3.50 -9.13
CA TRP A 76 15.57 2.10 -8.74
C TRP A 76 14.10 1.69 -8.97
N TYR A 77 13.77 1.30 -10.19
CA TYR A 77 12.38 1.03 -10.59
C TYR A 77 11.69 -0.07 -9.74
N HIS A 78 12.44 -1.07 -9.28
CA HIS A 78 11.92 -2.12 -8.39
C HIS A 78 11.37 -1.55 -7.07
N TYR A 79 12.08 -0.59 -6.46
CA TYR A 79 11.62 0.05 -5.22
C TYR A 79 10.44 1.01 -5.47
N ALA A 80 10.39 1.65 -6.64
CA ALA A 80 9.23 2.44 -7.03
C ALA A 80 7.97 1.56 -7.14
N LEU A 81 8.11 0.37 -7.72
CA LEU A 81 7.03 -0.61 -7.85
C LEU A 81 6.53 -1.08 -6.48
N ILE A 82 7.42 -1.30 -5.52
CA ILE A 82 7.06 -1.64 -4.14
C ILE A 82 6.23 -0.53 -3.48
N VAL A 83 6.65 0.74 -3.60
CA VAL A 83 5.90 1.88 -3.04
C VAL A 83 4.51 2.00 -3.67
N MET A 84 4.42 1.79 -4.99
CA MET A 84 3.14 1.80 -5.72
C MET A 84 2.21 0.67 -5.30
N ILE A 85 2.73 -0.54 -5.05
CA ILE A 85 1.93 -1.67 -4.55
C ILE A 85 1.34 -1.38 -3.18
N SER A 86 2.14 -0.82 -2.26
CA SER A 86 1.65 -0.45 -0.93
C SER A 86 0.56 0.63 -0.99
N LEU A 87 0.73 1.62 -1.88
CA LEU A 87 -0.27 2.66 -2.15
C LEU A 87 -1.59 2.08 -2.68
N ILE A 88 -1.53 1.23 -3.71
CA ILE A 88 -2.71 0.63 -4.33
C ILE A 88 -3.45 -0.26 -3.32
N SER A 89 -2.72 -1.04 -2.53
CA SER A 89 -3.32 -1.92 -1.53
C SER A 89 -4.08 -1.16 -0.45
N MET A 90 -3.53 -0.01 -0.03
CA MET A 90 -4.22 0.88 0.92
C MET A 90 -5.46 1.53 0.28
N ALA A 91 -5.35 2.02 -0.96
CA ALA A 91 -6.49 2.61 -1.68
C ALA A 91 -7.65 1.62 -1.85
N ILE A 92 -7.35 0.36 -2.20
CA ILE A 92 -8.33 -0.73 -2.28
C ILE A 92 -9.02 -0.93 -0.93
N MET A 93 -8.27 -1.00 0.17
CA MET A 93 -8.85 -1.19 1.51
C MET A 93 -9.74 -0.01 1.93
N VAL A 94 -9.31 1.23 1.66
CA VAL A 94 -10.12 2.43 1.91
C VAL A 94 -11.42 2.38 1.11
N CYS A 95 -11.35 1.99 -0.17
CA CYS A 95 -12.52 1.82 -1.02
C CYS A 95 -13.49 0.75 -0.46
N ILE A 96 -12.97 -0.43 -0.09
CA ILE A 96 -13.77 -1.51 0.52
C ILE A 96 -14.44 -1.04 1.81
N LYS A 97 -13.72 -0.28 2.65
CA LYS A 97 -14.27 0.27 3.89
C LYS A 97 -15.41 1.25 3.60
N LYS A 98 -15.26 2.16 2.63
CA LYS A 98 -16.31 3.11 2.23
C LYS A 98 -17.56 2.37 1.73
N ILE A 99 -17.37 1.37 0.86
CA ILE A 99 -18.47 0.53 0.35
C ILE A 99 -19.17 -0.20 1.51
N THR A 100 -18.41 -0.80 2.42
CA THR A 100 -18.96 -1.61 3.52
C THR A 100 -19.73 -0.76 4.53
N ASN A 101 -19.27 0.46 4.78
CA ASN A 101 -19.89 1.36 5.75
C ASN A 101 -21.02 2.22 5.17
N ASN A 102 -21.31 2.12 3.87
CA ASN A 102 -22.25 3.01 3.18
C ASN A 102 -21.93 4.51 3.36
N GLU A 103 -20.66 4.85 3.63
CA GLU A 103 -20.15 6.22 3.60
C GLU A 103 -19.86 6.58 2.13
N PHE A 104 -20.91 6.64 1.33
CA PHE A 104 -20.86 7.32 0.05
C PHE A 104 -21.22 8.77 0.33
N ASP A 105 -20.21 9.65 0.34
CA ASP A 105 -20.39 11.10 0.30
C ASP A 105 -21.10 11.47 -1.02
N TYR A 106 -22.43 11.36 -1.04
CA TYR A 106 -23.27 11.84 -2.12
C TYR A 106 -23.40 13.37 -2.13
N GLU A 107 -22.80 14.08 -1.16
CA GLU A 107 -22.90 15.55 -1.04
C GLU A 107 -21.97 16.33 -1.98
N ASN A 108 -21.06 15.68 -2.73
CA ASN A 108 -20.12 16.36 -3.64
C ASN A 108 -20.29 16.01 -5.13
N ILE A 109 -21.46 15.50 -5.53
CA ILE A 109 -21.80 15.24 -6.95
C ILE A 109 -22.99 16.10 -7.37
N ILE A 110 -22.93 17.43 -7.17
CA ILE A 110 -23.70 18.43 -7.94
C ILE A 110 -22.83 19.68 -8.09
#